data_AF-A0A8J4ETD3-F1
#
_entry.id   AF-A0A8J4ETD3-F1
#
_cell.length_a   1.000
_cell.length_b   1.000
_cell.length_c   1.000
_cell.angle_alpha   90.00
_cell.angle_beta   90.00
_cell.angle_gamma   90.00
#
_symmetry.space_group_name_H-M   'P 1'
#
loop_
_entity.id
_entity.type
_entity.pdbx_description
1 polymer ?
#
loop_
_entity_poly.entity_id
_entity_poly.type
_entity_poly.pdbx_seq_one_letter_code
_entity_poly.pdbx_strand_id
1 'polypeptide(L)'
;MFTLEERFKEDWLSPRLLILPRDFVSDGGKPGVKMCRHMHWMGMPHHDASYIPMPVYTSLLRFRLGAWALEVNRPNGRLREQRWCCVCNNADSVEDEYHVVMECPAYTEMRAGFAELGMGQSSNMLQIMSMQDQLGLARIIHSIHMRRSLSMGRT
;
A
#
# COMPACT_ATOMS: atom_id res chain seq x y z
N MET A 1 -4.34 22.68 26.51
CA MET A 1 -4.63 21.26 26.23
C MET A 1 -5.48 21.25 24.97
N PHE A 2 -4.94 20.78 23.83
CA PHE A 2 -5.68 20.77 22.57
C PHE A 2 -6.83 19.74 22.61
N THR A 3 -7.96 20.10 22.03
CA THR A 3 -9.06 19.16 21.78
C THR A 3 -8.67 18.15 20.70
N LEU A 4 -9.36 17.01 20.68
CA LEU A 4 -9.13 15.96 19.69
C LEU A 4 -9.36 16.48 18.25
N GLU A 5 -10.33 17.37 18.09
CA GLU A 5 -10.68 17.97 16.80
C GLU A 5 -9.61 18.97 16.32
N GLU A 6 -9.04 19.76 17.21
CA GLU A 6 -7.91 20.65 16.89
C GLU A 6 -6.67 19.87 16.48
N ARG A 7 -6.34 18.79 17.19
CA ARG A 7 -5.24 17.89 16.80
C ARG A 7 -5.46 17.26 15.44
N PHE A 8 -6.69 16.81 15.17
CA PHE A 8 -7.04 16.25 13.87
C PHE A 8 -6.86 17.30 12.77
N LYS A 9 -7.41 18.51 12.95
CA LYS A 9 -7.25 19.61 11.97
C LYS A 9 -5.78 19.98 11.74
N GLU A 10 -4.95 20.00 12.79
CA GLU A 10 -3.52 20.28 12.69
C GLU A 10 -2.78 19.21 11.87
N ASP A 11 -3.06 17.92 12.11
CA ASP A 11 -2.47 16.82 11.34
C ASP A 11 -2.88 16.86 9.86
N TRP A 12 -4.12 17.30 9.56
CA TRP A 12 -4.64 17.47 8.20
C TRP A 12 -4.12 18.71 7.47
N LEU A 13 -3.49 19.65 8.18
CA LEU A 13 -2.83 20.83 7.61
C LEU A 13 -1.30 20.70 7.60
N SER A 14 -0.77 19.53 7.99
CA SER A 14 0.67 19.31 8.07
C SER A 14 1.34 19.46 6.69
N PRO A 15 2.44 20.22 6.56
CA PRO A 15 3.27 20.24 5.34
C PRO A 15 3.75 18.85 4.92
N ARG A 16 3.76 17.88 5.85
CA ARG A 16 4.08 16.48 5.60
C ARG A 16 3.09 15.80 4.63
N LEU A 17 1.88 16.32 4.47
CA LEU A 17 0.88 15.84 3.49
C LEU A 17 1.17 16.27 2.05
N LEU A 18 2.17 17.14 1.85
CA LEU A 18 2.66 17.56 0.52
C LEU A 18 3.72 16.60 -0.03
N ILE A 19 4.28 15.74 0.81
CA ILE A 19 5.31 14.77 0.45
C ILE A 19 4.62 13.44 0.10
N LEU A 20 5.17 12.68 -0.85
CA LEU A 20 4.64 11.34 -1.13
C LEU A 20 4.74 10.48 0.14
N PRO A 21 3.71 9.69 0.49
CA PRO A 21 3.70 8.92 1.74
C PRO A 21 4.89 7.98 1.95
N ARG A 22 5.56 7.59 0.85
CA ARG A 22 6.75 6.73 0.89
C ARG A 22 8.04 7.46 1.24
N ASP A 23 8.12 8.76 0.97
CA ASP A 23 9.30 9.61 1.21
C ASP A 23 9.28 10.22 2.63
N PHE A 24 8.32 9.80 3.45
CA PHE A 24 8.20 10.26 4.83
C PHE A 24 9.35 9.69 5.67
N VAL A 25 10.31 10.56 5.98
CA VAL A 25 11.43 10.22 6.85
C VAL A 25 10.99 10.13 8.31
N SER A 26 11.58 9.19 9.06
CA SER A 26 11.49 9.22 10.51
C SER A 26 12.28 10.41 11.04
N ASP A 27 11.75 11.14 12.02
CA ASP A 27 12.50 12.19 12.71
C ASP A 27 12.64 11.85 14.20
N GLY A 28 13.65 12.42 14.85
CA GLY A 28 14.07 12.11 16.23
C GLY A 28 13.02 12.32 17.34
N GLY A 29 11.75 12.58 17.00
CA GLY A 29 10.61 12.54 17.91
C GLY A 29 9.38 11.78 17.38
N LYS A 30 9.30 11.49 16.08
CA LYS A 30 8.14 10.84 15.46
C LYS A 30 8.60 9.73 14.51
N PRO A 31 8.31 8.45 14.80
CA PRO A 31 8.55 7.39 13.82
C PRO A 31 7.82 7.75 12.53
N GLY A 32 8.37 7.41 11.37
CA GLY A 32 7.78 7.73 10.07
C GLY A 32 6.38 7.13 9.92
N VAL A 33 5.34 7.80 10.43
CA VAL A 33 3.97 7.30 10.43
C VAL A 33 3.45 7.36 9.01
N LYS A 34 2.97 6.23 8.53
CA LYS A 34 2.33 6.13 7.23
C LYS A 34 1.08 7.02 7.19
N MET A 35 1.14 8.08 6.39
CA MET A 35 -0.06 8.81 6.00
C MET A 35 -0.57 8.25 4.68
N CYS A 36 -1.51 7.31 4.75
CA CYS A 36 -2.25 6.89 3.55
C CYS A 36 -3.24 7.99 3.20
N ARG A 37 -2.85 9.00 2.40
CA ARG A 37 -3.81 9.98 1.90
C ARG A 37 -4.73 9.24 0.93
N HIS A 38 -6.03 9.19 1.23
CA HIS A 38 -7.05 8.53 0.41
C HIS A 38 -6.89 8.90 -1.08
N MET A 39 -6.62 10.18 -1.37
CA MET A 39 -6.38 10.67 -2.74
C MET A 39 -5.09 10.20 -3.40
N HIS A 40 -4.05 9.81 -2.65
CA HIS A 40 -2.80 9.35 -3.24
C HIS A 40 -2.80 7.84 -3.51
N TRP A 41 -3.37 7.03 -2.61
CA TRP A 41 -3.25 5.56 -2.69
C TRP A 41 -4.58 4.82 -2.72
N MET A 42 -5.70 5.36 -2.23
CA MET A 42 -6.95 4.59 -2.21
C MET A 42 -7.72 4.65 -3.54
N GLY A 43 -7.39 5.60 -4.41
CA GLY A 43 -8.10 5.83 -5.67
C GLY A 43 -9.52 6.36 -5.45
N MET A 44 -10.18 6.74 -6.54
CA MET A 44 -11.62 6.97 -6.51
C MET A 44 -12.31 5.60 -6.62
N PRO A 45 -13.04 5.13 -5.60
CA PRO A 45 -13.72 3.85 -5.70
C PRO A 45 -14.80 3.93 -6.78
N HIS A 46 -14.63 3.15 -7.85
CA HIS A 46 -15.70 2.89 -8.79
C HIS A 46 -16.58 1.77 -8.22
N HIS A 47 -17.86 2.07 -8.05
CA HIS A 47 -18.86 1.06 -7.71
C HIS A 47 -19.16 0.26 -8.98
N ASP A 48 -18.40 -0.79 -9.21
CA ASP A 48 -18.76 -1.81 -10.19
C ASP A 48 -19.74 -2.77 -9.52
N ALA A 49 -20.83 -3.15 -10.22
CA ALA A 49 -21.83 -4.11 -9.75
C ALA A 49 -21.31 -5.57 -9.82
N SER A 50 -20.00 -5.74 -9.88
CA SER A 50 -19.32 -7.01 -10.04
C SER A 50 -19.23 -7.77 -8.72
N TYR A 51 -19.50 -9.08 -8.77
CA TYR A 51 -19.31 -9.97 -7.63
C TYR A 51 -17.81 -10.30 -7.45
N ILE A 52 -17.23 -9.86 -6.33
CA ILE A 52 -15.85 -10.19 -5.96
C ILE A 52 -15.88 -11.21 -4.82
N PRO A 53 -15.22 -12.39 -4.94
CA PRO A 53 -15.15 -13.35 -3.85
C PRO A 53 -14.57 -12.73 -2.58
N MET A 54 -15.18 -13.03 -1.43
CA MET A 54 -14.83 -12.39 -0.15
C MET A 54 -13.34 -12.41 0.22
N PRO A 55 -12.58 -13.51 0.03
CA PRO A 55 -11.14 -13.51 0.35
C PRO A 55 -10.33 -12.54 -0.52
N VAL A 56 -10.70 -12.43 -1.80
CA VAL A 56 -10.09 -11.54 -2.79
C VAL A 56 -10.43 -10.09 -2.46
N TYR A 57 -11.70 -9.82 -2.19
CA TYR A 57 -12.17 -8.48 -1.80
C TYR A 57 -11.54 -8.00 -0.49
N THR A 58 -11.45 -8.89 0.51
CA THR A 58 -10.81 -8.59 1.81
C THR A 58 -9.35 -8.20 1.64
N SER A 59 -8.65 -8.87 0.71
CA SER A 59 -7.24 -8.55 0.42
C SER A 59 -7.12 -7.14 -0.14
N LEU A 60 -7.97 -6.76 -1.11
CA LEU A 60 -8.00 -5.41 -1.67
C LEU A 60 -8.36 -4.34 -0.63
N LEU A 61 -9.41 -4.56 0.17
CA LEU A 61 -9.82 -3.61 1.21
C LEU A 61 -8.73 -3.39 2.25
N ARG A 62 -8.14 -4.47 2.76
CA ARG A 62 -7.03 -4.35 3.73
C ARG A 62 -5.83 -3.65 3.11
N PHE A 63 -5.57 -3.84 1.80
CA PHE A 63 -4.51 -3.13 1.10
C PHE A 63 -4.78 -1.62 1.07
N ARG A 64 -5.97 -1.20 0.60
CA ARG A 64 -6.37 0.22 0.54
C ARG A 64 -6.32 0.91 1.90
N LEU A 65 -6.76 0.22 2.94
CA LEU A 65 -6.75 0.73 4.31
C LEU A 65 -5.37 0.70 4.97
N GLY A 66 -4.34 0.18 4.28
CA GLY A 66 -3.01 0.03 4.85
C GLY A 66 -2.95 -0.95 6.02
N ALA A 67 -3.87 -1.91 6.06
CA ALA A 67 -4.02 -2.91 7.11
C ALA A 67 -3.37 -4.26 6.75
N TRP A 68 -2.62 -4.33 5.64
CA TRP A 68 -1.76 -5.48 5.37
C TRP A 68 -0.63 -5.57 6.38
N ALA A 69 -0.24 -6.79 6.76
CA ALA A 69 0.86 -7.04 7.69
C ALA A 69 2.26 -6.85 7.06
N LEU A 70 2.44 -5.82 6.23
CA LEU A 70 3.72 -5.33 5.70
C LEU A 70 4.61 -4.81 6.82
N GLU A 71 5.92 -4.83 6.66
CA GLU A 71 6.84 -4.37 7.71
C GLU A 71 6.59 -2.93 8.14
N VAL A 72 6.23 -2.03 7.20
CA VAL A 72 5.86 -0.64 7.56
C VAL A 72 4.61 -0.54 8.42
N ASN A 73 3.68 -1.49 8.34
CA ASN A 73 2.43 -1.48 9.10
C ASN A 73 2.57 -2.22 10.46
N ARG A 74 3.70 -2.89 10.72
CA ARG A 74 3.91 -3.63 11.98
C ARG A 74 4.34 -2.71 13.13
N PRO A 75 3.86 -2.95 14.35
CA PRO A 75 4.40 -2.33 15.55
C PRO A 75 5.69 -3.04 15.94
N ASN A 76 6.81 -2.69 15.29
CA ASN A 76 8.11 -3.34 15.51
C ASN A 76 9.16 -2.41 16.15
N GLY A 77 8.78 -1.18 16.53
CA GLY A 77 9.69 -0.20 17.15
C GLY A 77 10.80 0.34 16.24
N ARG A 78 10.91 -0.16 15.00
CA ARG A 78 11.93 0.26 14.03
C ARG A 78 11.52 1.53 13.31
N LEU A 79 12.51 2.31 12.91
CA LEU A 79 12.30 3.45 12.00
C LEU A 79 11.83 2.95 10.63
N ARG A 80 11.09 3.77 9.87
CA ARG A 80 10.47 3.37 8.60
C ARG A 80 11.51 2.80 7.62
N GLU A 81 12.63 3.47 7.49
CA GLU A 81 13.78 3.13 6.64
C GLU A 81 14.44 1.79 6.98
N GLN A 82 14.19 1.24 8.17
CA GLN A 82 14.72 -0.06 8.62
C GLN A 82 13.72 -1.21 8.43
N ARG A 83 12.54 -0.94 7.86
CA ARG A 83 11.44 -1.91 7.70
C ARG A 83 11.48 -2.55 6.32
N TRP A 84 12.55 -3.30 6.07
CA TRP A 84 12.86 -3.85 4.75
C TRP A 84 11.90 -4.97 4.30
N CYS A 85 11.81 -5.16 2.99
CA CYS A 85 11.01 -6.23 2.39
C CYS A 85 11.61 -7.61 2.67
N CYS A 86 10.81 -8.45 3.33
CA CYS A 86 11.16 -9.82 3.65
C CYS A 86 10.96 -10.81 2.48
N VAL A 87 10.51 -10.32 1.31
CA VAL A 87 10.22 -11.17 0.16
C VAL A 87 11.27 -11.03 -0.94
N CYS A 88 11.68 -9.81 -1.29
CA CYS A 88 12.70 -9.60 -2.32
C CYS A 88 14.14 -9.66 -1.79
N ASN A 89 14.32 -9.70 -0.46
CA ASN A 89 15.64 -9.68 0.21
C ASN A 89 16.55 -8.52 -0.21
N ASN A 90 15.99 -7.43 -0.75
CA ASN A 90 16.74 -6.20 -0.98
C ASN A 90 16.82 -5.41 0.33
N ALA A 91 18.03 -5.30 0.89
CA ALA A 91 18.29 -4.65 2.17
C ALA A 91 17.96 -3.15 2.19
N ASP A 92 17.84 -2.51 1.02
CA ASP A 92 17.54 -1.07 0.92
C ASP A 92 16.07 -0.80 0.53
N SER A 93 15.26 -1.85 0.33
CA SER A 93 13.86 -1.72 -0.07
C SER A 93 12.93 -1.77 1.13
N VAL A 94 12.32 -0.64 1.49
CA VAL A 94 11.28 -0.60 2.53
C VAL A 94 10.01 -1.31 2.06
N GLU A 95 9.46 -2.20 2.90
CA GLU A 95 8.24 -2.93 2.57
C GLU A 95 6.98 -2.10 2.81
N ASP A 96 6.62 -1.26 1.84
CA ASP A 96 5.33 -0.58 1.80
C ASP A 96 4.46 -1.01 0.62
N GLU A 97 3.24 -0.50 0.56
CA GLU A 97 2.29 -0.78 -0.52
C GLU A 97 2.87 -0.44 -1.90
N TYR A 98 3.61 0.66 -2.01
CA TYR A 98 4.20 1.09 -3.27
C TYR A 98 5.26 0.10 -3.73
N HIS A 99 6.20 -0.26 -2.85
CA HIS A 99 7.20 -1.26 -3.14
C HIS A 99 6.56 -2.56 -3.61
N VAL A 100 5.54 -3.04 -2.88
CA VAL A 100 4.83 -4.28 -3.20
C VAL A 100 4.14 -4.23 -4.57
N VAL A 101 3.43 -3.14 -4.89
CA VAL A 101 2.61 -3.04 -6.11
C VAL A 101 3.39 -2.54 -7.33
N MET A 102 4.49 -1.82 -7.16
CA MET A 102 5.20 -1.14 -8.26
C MET A 102 6.62 -1.64 -8.48
N GLU A 103 7.34 -2.07 -7.45
CA GLU A 103 8.81 -2.18 -7.53
C GLU A 103 9.36 -3.57 -7.25
N CYS A 104 8.78 -4.28 -6.28
CA CYS A 104 9.36 -5.47 -5.70
C CYS A 104 9.56 -6.57 -6.76
N PRO A 105 10.80 -7.00 -7.06
CA PRO A 105 11.06 -7.91 -8.17
C PRO A 105 10.36 -9.27 -7.99
N ALA A 106 10.07 -9.67 -6.75
CA ALA A 106 9.35 -10.91 -6.44
C ALA A 106 7.89 -10.95 -6.94
N TYR A 107 7.31 -9.79 -7.27
CA TYR A 107 5.94 -9.69 -7.77
C TYR A 107 5.85 -9.29 -9.25
N THR A 108 6.96 -9.35 -10.00
CA THR A 108 7.02 -8.94 -11.42
C THR A 108 5.97 -9.65 -12.28
N GLU A 109 5.81 -10.96 -12.10
CA GLU A 109 4.83 -11.76 -12.83
C GLU A 109 3.39 -11.30 -12.54
N MET A 110 3.04 -11.10 -11.26
CA MET A 110 1.71 -10.61 -10.87
C MET A 110 1.44 -9.19 -11.40
N ARG A 111 2.46 -8.33 -11.39
CA ARG A 111 2.35 -6.96 -11.93
C ARG A 111 2.16 -6.93 -13.44
N ALA A 112 2.64 -7.93 -14.18
CA ALA A 112 2.38 -8.01 -15.62
C ALA A 112 0.88 -8.03 -15.92
N GLY A 113 0.06 -8.59 -15.01
CA GLY A 113 -1.40 -8.55 -15.10
C GLY A 113 -2.00 -7.14 -15.13
N PHE A 114 -1.32 -6.10 -14.60
CA PHE A 114 -1.83 -4.73 -14.72
C PHE A 114 -1.84 -4.25 -16.18
N ALA A 115 -0.89 -4.70 -17.00
CA ALA A 115 -0.84 -4.34 -18.41
C ALA A 115 -2.06 -4.91 -19.18
N GLU A 116 -2.48 -6.12 -18.83
CA GLU A 116 -3.68 -6.76 -19.39
C GLU A 116 -4.97 -5.99 -19.04
N LEU A 117 -4.96 -5.28 -17.92
CA LEU A 117 -6.04 -4.40 -17.48
C LEU A 117 -5.92 -2.96 -18.03
N GLY A 118 -5.07 -2.76 -19.04
CA GLY A 118 -4.94 -1.49 -19.75
C GLY A 118 -3.98 -0.48 -19.10
N MET A 119 -3.15 -0.89 -18.16
CA MET A 119 -2.17 0.00 -17.55
C MET A 119 -0.86 0.08 -18.34
N GLY A 120 -0.41 1.29 -18.63
CA GLY A 120 0.88 1.54 -19.26
C GLY A 120 2.06 1.43 -18.29
N GLN A 121 3.28 1.38 -18.82
CA GLN A 121 4.52 1.28 -18.03
C GLN A 121 4.74 2.46 -17.06
N SER A 122 4.13 3.62 -17.33
CA SER A 122 4.25 4.84 -16.51
C SER A 122 3.13 5.01 -15.47
N SER A 123 2.38 3.94 -15.19
CA SER A 123 1.27 4.02 -14.25
C SER A 123 1.76 4.29 -12.83
N ASN A 124 1.05 5.09 -12.07
CA ASN A 124 1.31 5.32 -10.65
C ASN A 124 0.27 4.60 -9.77
N MET A 125 0.53 4.55 -8.45
CA MET A 125 -0.37 3.89 -7.50
C MET A 125 -1.81 4.41 -7.57
N LEU A 126 -2.00 5.71 -7.76
CA LEU A 126 -3.32 6.32 -7.85
C LEU A 126 -4.09 5.79 -9.07
N GLN A 127 -3.42 5.69 -10.22
CA GLN A 127 -4.01 5.16 -11.45
C GLN A 127 -4.41 3.69 -11.27
N ILE A 128 -3.52 2.86 -10.71
CA ILE A 128 -3.81 1.43 -10.45
C ILE A 128 -5.00 1.29 -9.49
N MET A 129 -5.02 2.06 -8.41
CA MET A 129 -6.06 1.93 -7.38
C MET A 129 -7.42 2.50 -7.82
N SER A 130 -7.44 3.28 -8.91
CA SER A 130 -8.65 3.85 -9.53
C SER A 130 -9.09 3.11 -10.79
N MET A 131 -8.54 1.93 -11.07
CA MET A 131 -8.94 1.15 -12.25
C MET A 131 -10.42 0.82 -12.25
N GLN A 132 -11.06 0.82 -13.41
CA GLN A 132 -12.48 0.45 -13.51
C GLN A 132 -12.71 -1.02 -13.18
N ASP A 133 -11.86 -1.91 -13.69
CA ASP A 133 -11.92 -3.35 -13.36
C ASP A 133 -11.40 -3.62 -11.94
N GLN A 134 -12.30 -3.44 -10.97
CA GLN A 134 -12.04 -3.70 -9.55
C GLN A 134 -11.82 -5.19 -9.27
N LEU A 135 -12.43 -6.10 -10.04
CA LEU A 135 -12.24 -7.54 -9.86
C LEU A 135 -10.83 -7.95 -10.30
N GLY A 136 -10.38 -7.51 -11.48
CA GLY A 136 -9.02 -7.73 -11.97
C GLY A 136 -7.98 -7.17 -11.01
N LEU A 137 -8.14 -5.92 -10.56
CA LEU A 137 -7.31 -5.31 -9.53
C LEU A 137 -7.28 -6.16 -8.25
N ALA A 138 -8.45 -6.56 -7.74
CA ALA A 138 -8.55 -7.34 -6.51
C ALA A 138 -7.84 -8.70 -6.65
N ARG A 139 -7.95 -9.36 -7.80
CA ARG A 139 -7.27 -10.65 -8.08
C ARG A 139 -5.75 -10.48 -8.06
N ILE A 140 -5.21 -9.45 -8.72
CA ILE A 140 -3.76 -9.20 -8.73
C ILE A 140 -3.26 -8.92 -7.30
N ILE A 141 -3.93 -8.02 -6.59
CA ILE A 141 -3.59 -7.69 -5.19
C ILE A 141 -3.68 -8.93 -4.30
N HIS A 142 -4.69 -9.77 -4.49
CA HIS A 142 -4.81 -11.04 -3.77
C HIS A 142 -3.68 -12.02 -4.11
N SER A 143 -3.28 -12.15 -5.37
CA SER A 143 -2.15 -13.00 -5.76
C SER A 143 -0.84 -12.54 -5.12
N ILE A 144 -0.61 -11.23 -5.05
CA ILE A 144 0.54 -10.64 -4.34
C ILE A 144 0.47 -10.98 -2.84
N HIS A 145 -0.70 -10.83 -2.23
CA HIS A 145 -0.92 -11.21 -0.83
C HIS A 145 -0.55 -12.67 -0.57
N MET A 146 -1.03 -13.57 -1.41
CA MET A 146 -0.77 -15.01 -1.28
C MET A 146 0.71 -15.34 -1.46
N ARG A 147 1.37 -14.76 -2.48
CA ARG A 147 2.82 -14.96 -2.67
C ARG A 147 3.61 -14.55 -1.43
N ARG A 148 3.26 -13.39 -0.86
CA ARG A 148 3.90 -12.90 0.36
C ARG A 148 3.69 -13.82 1.55
N SER A 149 2.46 -14.26 1.77
CA SER A 149 2.11 -15.17 2.87
C SER A 149 2.92 -16.47 2.79
N LEU A 150 3.03 -17.05 1.57
CA LEU A 150 3.89 -18.21 1.31
C LEU A 150 5.37 -17.94 1.61
N SER A 151 5.92 -16.82 1.13
CA SER A 151 7.32 -16.44 1.39
C SER A 151 7.62 -16.23 2.88
N MET A 152 6.63 -15.87 3.69
CA MET A 152 6.78 -15.70 5.14
C MET A 152 6.42 -16.95 5.96
N GLY A 153 6.07 -18.07 5.32
CA GLY A 153 5.62 -19.28 6.01
C GLY A 153 4.31 -19.09 6.79
N ARG A 154 3.44 -18.19 6.33
CA ARG A 154 2.11 -17.97 6.93
C ARG A 154 1.06 -18.52 5.94
N THR A 155 0.34 -19.57 6.33
CA THR A 155 -0.85 -20.06 5.64
C THR A 155 -2.09 -19.60 6.36
#